data_AF-I0FEE2-F1
#
_entry.id   AF-I0FEE2-F1
#
_cell.length_a   1.000
_cell.length_b   1.000
_cell.length_c   1.000
_cell.angle_alpha   90.00
_cell.angle_beta   90.00
_cell.angle_gamma   90.00
#
_symmetry.space_group_name_H-M   'P 1'
#
loop_
_entity.id
_entity.type
_entity.pdbx_description
1 polymer ?
#
loop_
_entity_poly.entity_id
_entity_poly.type
_entity_poly.pdbx_seq_one_letter_code
_entity_poly.pdbx_strand_id
1 'polypeptide(L)'
;MFGGKDLYFKIYILLVSLVLIINCNLKSSHTAKDKGGLENSFGKSVVGGPLYEVNRFVDETFIPSVEYDTPAVREGVEEMGMGVDIGDMDVELDSLLARLNIKKEDRDVFVYLKKVLCDPTITDDQGVYKTYTVSEFHDLLDSWGERLVSMMRSILIKVFTLLKTSRTLISDCKNNILKQSLLNRLIFVKKEYERYLKKVFNTSNFSIIRVSLEHDNPYYGKFELVKIEASNFKDLTDVRDRYLKFNEDDQKGIQEIRNILTSSDIAGDQSLKTYSNDEFDILFSSWSYYQVQRVVRMHLGYLKSVGDIEMQINNLDNIGSMDASTYLKDRLVTSLQTWKLKLKDAFSQKNSGYPEYLKQIFSKSTAVEIYNNIPFPSKYDIHDYAFRFPFSDTYFLDMNKYYSIFNAFVSKYNELSYLEKVAVEFIRNIVFDAKIAADKGYKTYTDDYKFYFIFASSDYYFSELVQRQVKFANCQAYIEEYIINEVKEDPVRKNKLLQKRDDLVKKYHVSLKKFFHGVNEATFEFDDSSRKNYDEVWDIQLDFESFFDNIDVEGF
;
A
#
# COMPACT_ATOMS: atom_id res chain seq x y z
N MET A 1 -8.50 -63.47 9.26
CA MET A 1 -8.83 -63.20 10.67
C MET A 1 -7.59 -62.59 11.32
N PHE A 2 -7.44 -61.26 11.26
CA PHE A 2 -6.54 -60.38 12.07
C PHE A 2 -6.61 -58.98 11.43
N GLY A 3 -7.74 -58.28 11.64
CA GLY A 3 -7.97 -56.93 11.12
C GLY A 3 -8.67 -55.98 12.11
N GLY A 4 -8.90 -56.43 13.34
CA GLY A 4 -9.60 -55.63 14.36
C GLY A 4 -8.68 -54.79 15.23
N LYS A 5 -7.47 -55.26 15.56
CA LYS A 5 -6.62 -54.64 16.60
C LYS A 5 -6.08 -53.26 16.21
N ASP A 6 -5.85 -53.02 14.93
CA ASP A 6 -5.27 -51.74 14.45
C ASP A 6 -6.31 -50.60 14.42
N LEU A 7 -7.59 -50.94 14.24
CA LEU A 7 -8.68 -49.96 14.27
C LEU A 7 -8.99 -49.51 15.70
N TYR A 8 -8.99 -50.44 16.65
CA TYR A 8 -9.19 -50.11 18.07
C TYR A 8 -8.06 -49.22 18.63
N PHE A 9 -6.82 -49.43 18.21
CA PHE A 9 -5.68 -48.61 18.64
C PHE A 9 -5.79 -47.16 18.14
N LYS A 10 -6.19 -46.97 16.86
CA LYS A 10 -6.39 -45.64 16.26
C LYS A 10 -7.57 -44.88 16.90
N ILE A 11 -8.66 -45.58 17.24
CA ILE A 11 -9.80 -45.01 17.95
C ILE A 11 -9.41 -44.61 19.38
N TYR A 12 -8.57 -45.40 20.06
CA TYR A 12 -8.09 -45.10 21.41
C TYR A 12 -7.18 -43.86 21.43
N ILE A 13 -6.29 -43.71 20.45
CA ILE A 13 -5.45 -42.52 20.31
C ILE A 13 -6.30 -41.27 20.07
N LEU A 14 -7.32 -41.36 19.21
CA LEU A 14 -8.25 -40.26 18.94
C LEU A 14 -9.04 -39.85 20.20
N LEU A 15 -9.54 -40.81 20.97
CA LEU A 15 -10.26 -40.53 22.22
C LEU A 15 -9.36 -39.94 23.31
N VAL A 16 -8.12 -40.43 23.45
CA VAL A 16 -7.14 -39.85 24.41
C VAL A 16 -6.75 -38.43 23.99
N SER A 17 -6.61 -38.18 22.69
CA SER A 17 -6.30 -36.84 22.16
C SER A 17 -7.48 -35.87 22.38
N LEU A 18 -8.72 -36.34 22.22
CA LEU A 18 -9.91 -35.54 22.48
C LEU A 18 -10.06 -35.21 23.97
N VAL A 19 -9.79 -36.18 24.86
CA VAL A 19 -9.82 -35.97 26.31
C VAL A 19 -8.72 -34.99 26.75
N LEU A 20 -7.52 -35.03 26.14
CA LEU A 20 -6.45 -34.06 26.40
C LEU A 20 -6.82 -32.64 25.94
N ILE A 21 -7.48 -32.50 24.79
CA ILE A 21 -7.94 -31.20 24.28
C ILE A 21 -9.03 -30.61 25.17
N ILE A 22 -9.95 -31.44 25.67
CA ILE A 22 -11.04 -31.00 26.56
C ILE A 22 -10.52 -30.67 27.97
N ASN A 23 -9.47 -31.34 28.45
CA ASN A 23 -8.87 -31.05 29.77
C ASN A 23 -7.93 -29.84 29.80
N CYS A 24 -7.52 -29.31 28.65
CA CYS A 24 -6.64 -28.13 28.58
C CYS A 24 -7.36 -26.78 28.74
N ASN A 25 -8.66 -26.76 29.07
CA ASN A 25 -9.42 -25.50 29.20
C ASN A 25 -10.06 -25.26 30.58
N LEU A 26 -9.35 -25.57 31.68
CA LEU A 26 -9.81 -25.24 33.03
C LEU A 26 -8.76 -24.49 33.86
N LYS A 27 -9.11 -23.22 34.13
CA LYS A 27 -8.76 -22.35 35.28
C LYS A 27 -7.33 -21.79 35.45
N SER A 28 -7.30 -20.47 35.19
CA SER A 28 -6.58 -19.41 35.90
C SER A 28 -6.17 -19.71 37.36
N SER A 29 -4.92 -19.36 37.69
CA SER A 29 -4.58 -18.86 39.03
C SER A 29 -3.43 -17.85 38.97
N HIS A 30 -3.56 -16.81 39.79
CA HIS A 30 -2.66 -15.68 39.97
C HIS A 30 -1.35 -16.05 40.68
N THR A 31 -0.32 -15.24 40.40
CA THR A 31 0.88 -14.89 41.20
C THR A 31 1.98 -15.92 41.46
N ALA A 32 3.15 -15.69 40.85
CA ALA A 32 4.45 -15.62 41.54
C ALA A 32 5.49 -14.90 40.66
N LYS A 33 6.21 -13.94 41.25
CA LYS A 33 7.41 -13.30 40.70
C LYS A 33 8.58 -14.29 40.74
N ASP A 34 9.38 -14.40 39.67
CA ASP A 34 10.83 -14.25 39.79
C ASP A 34 11.55 -14.04 38.44
N LYS A 35 12.77 -13.54 38.56
CA LYS A 35 13.64 -12.88 37.58
C LYS A 35 14.32 -13.81 36.56
N GLY A 36 14.56 -13.25 35.36
CA GLY A 36 15.70 -13.55 34.49
C GLY A 36 15.51 -14.66 33.45
N GLY A 37 15.42 -14.28 32.17
CA GLY A 37 15.53 -15.23 31.06
C GLY A 37 15.04 -14.69 29.71
N LEU A 38 16.01 -14.46 28.81
CA LEU A 38 15.93 -14.33 27.34
C LEU A 38 14.60 -13.85 26.71
N GLU A 39 14.59 -12.59 26.26
CA GLU A 39 13.59 -12.09 25.30
C GLU A 39 13.87 -12.63 23.88
N ASN A 40 12.90 -13.36 23.35
CA ASN A 40 12.77 -13.72 21.94
C ASN A 40 12.43 -12.49 21.10
N SER A 41 13.29 -12.11 20.15
CA SER A 41 13.14 -10.92 19.30
C SER A 41 12.26 -11.12 18.05
N PHE A 42 11.18 -11.91 18.14
CA PHE A 42 10.18 -12.04 17.07
C PHE A 42 8.72 -11.93 17.59
N GLY A 43 8.51 -11.28 18.74
CA GLY A 43 7.20 -11.22 19.40
C GLY A 43 6.77 -9.87 19.99
N LYS A 44 7.42 -8.75 19.64
CA LYS A 44 6.96 -7.41 20.06
C LYS A 44 6.95 -6.45 18.87
N SER A 45 5.83 -6.51 18.15
CA SER A 45 5.19 -5.54 17.24
C SER A 45 4.47 -6.43 16.22
N VAL A 46 3.17 -6.70 16.29
CA VAL A 46 2.03 -5.78 16.28
C VAL A 46 0.88 -6.47 17.01
N VAL A 47 0.54 -5.99 18.21
CA VAL A 47 -0.79 -6.18 18.79
C VAL A 47 -1.53 -4.87 18.53
N GLY A 48 -2.57 -4.94 17.70
CA GLY A 48 -3.75 -4.05 17.75
C GLY A 48 -3.51 -2.54 17.89
N GLY A 49 -2.72 -1.95 17.01
CA GLY A 49 -2.73 -0.50 16.77
C GLY A 49 -3.58 -0.17 15.54
N PRO A 50 -4.37 0.92 15.54
CA PRO A 50 -5.16 1.31 14.38
C PRO A 50 -4.25 1.61 13.19
N LEU A 51 -4.69 1.22 11.98
CA LEU A 51 -4.05 1.41 10.68
C LEU A 51 -3.95 2.90 10.28
N TYR A 52 -3.26 3.70 11.06
CA TYR A 52 -2.83 5.05 10.70
C TYR A 52 -1.33 5.14 10.97
N GLU A 53 -0.53 4.85 9.94
CA GLU A 53 0.82 5.41 9.71
C GLU A 53 1.54 4.57 8.63
N VAL A 54 1.15 4.80 7.38
CA VAL A 54 2.08 4.56 6.27
C VAL A 54 2.11 5.86 5.44
N ASN A 55 3.12 6.67 5.74
CA ASN A 55 3.61 7.86 5.02
C ASN A 55 2.73 9.12 5.00
N ARG A 56 2.89 9.95 6.05
CA ARG A 56 2.67 11.41 5.99
C ARG A 56 3.88 12.13 6.58
N PHE A 57 4.95 12.27 5.80
CA PHE A 57 5.96 13.31 6.02
C PHE A 57 5.64 14.47 5.07
N VAL A 58 4.68 15.29 5.46
CA VAL A 58 4.60 16.73 5.12
C VAL A 58 3.92 17.39 6.32
N ASP A 59 4.62 18.35 6.94
CA ASP A 59 4.12 19.23 7.99
C ASP A 59 2.72 19.78 7.65
N GLU A 60 1.76 19.66 8.56
CA GLU A 60 0.81 20.73 8.88
C GLU A 60 -0.01 20.42 10.14
N THR A 61 -0.27 21.48 10.89
CA THR A 61 -0.82 21.56 12.25
C THR A 61 -2.24 21.01 12.43
N PHE A 62 -2.43 20.23 13.50
CA PHE A 62 -3.71 19.74 14.01
C PHE A 62 -4.64 20.89 14.48
N ILE A 63 -5.91 20.84 14.05
CA ILE A 63 -7.06 21.52 14.71
C ILE A 63 -8.15 20.45 14.93
N PRO A 64 -8.90 20.48 16.05
CA PRO A 64 -9.76 19.38 16.47
C PRO A 64 -11.00 19.24 15.58
N SER A 65 -11.31 18.01 15.15
CA SER A 65 -12.56 17.67 14.47
C SER A 65 -13.72 17.67 15.46
N VAL A 66 -14.71 18.53 15.21
CA VAL A 66 -16.03 18.47 15.86
C VAL A 66 -16.78 17.26 15.31
N GLU A 67 -17.24 16.43 16.24
CA GLU A 67 -18.08 15.26 16.03
C GLU A 67 -19.45 15.69 15.50
N TYR A 68 -19.79 15.26 14.29
CA TYR A 68 -21.16 15.35 13.78
C TYR A 68 -21.71 13.93 13.66
N ASP A 69 -22.54 13.54 14.64
CA ASP A 69 -23.51 12.48 14.43
C ASP A 69 -24.47 12.92 13.31
N THR A 70 -24.51 12.17 12.21
CA THR A 70 -25.56 12.34 11.18
C THR A 70 -25.86 10.98 10.54
N PRO A 71 -27.14 10.56 10.45
CA PRO A 71 -27.47 9.20 10.09
C PRO A 71 -27.23 8.87 8.61
N ALA A 72 -26.78 7.64 8.41
CA ALA A 72 -26.54 7.01 7.13
C ALA A 72 -27.78 7.02 6.22
N VAL A 73 -27.61 7.51 4.99
CA VAL A 73 -28.25 7.08 3.72
C VAL A 73 -29.80 7.02 3.65
N ARG A 74 -30.55 7.28 4.73
CA ARG A 74 -32.02 7.20 4.73
C ARG A 74 -32.76 8.52 4.98
N GLU A 75 -32.18 9.49 5.67
CA GLU A 75 -33.00 10.61 6.20
C GLU A 75 -32.98 11.93 5.39
N GLY A 76 -32.39 11.94 4.19
CA GLY A 76 -32.31 13.18 3.38
C GLY A 76 -33.17 13.23 2.11
N VAL A 77 -33.85 12.14 1.74
CA VAL A 77 -34.46 12.04 0.39
C VAL A 77 -35.96 12.34 0.38
N GLU A 78 -36.66 12.20 1.51
CA GLU A 78 -38.09 12.51 1.58
C GLU A 78 -38.39 14.02 1.64
N GLU A 79 -37.42 14.88 2.01
CA GLU A 79 -37.65 16.33 2.13
C GLU A 79 -37.24 17.19 0.91
N MET A 80 -36.52 16.64 -0.08
CA MET A 80 -36.12 17.43 -1.26
C MET A 80 -37.11 17.23 -2.42
N GLY A 81 -38.14 18.09 -2.42
CA GLY A 81 -39.15 18.20 -3.46
C GLY A 81 -38.58 18.04 -4.88
N MET A 82 -39.36 17.39 -5.75
CA MET A 82 -38.89 16.89 -7.04
C MET A 82 -38.40 17.94 -8.07
N GLY A 83 -38.38 19.24 -7.73
CA GLY A 83 -37.89 20.32 -8.60
C GLY A 83 -36.38 20.58 -8.52
N VAL A 84 -35.82 21.18 -9.57
CA VAL A 84 -34.60 21.98 -9.38
C VAL A 84 -35.07 23.22 -8.64
N ASP A 85 -34.85 23.27 -7.33
CA ASP A 85 -35.11 24.49 -6.57
C ASP A 85 -34.11 25.57 -7.04
N ILE A 86 -34.57 26.39 -7.98
CA ILE A 86 -33.82 27.50 -8.57
C ILE A 86 -34.01 28.81 -7.80
N GLY A 87 -34.82 28.81 -6.73
CA GLY A 87 -35.19 29.99 -5.95
C GLY A 87 -36.37 30.76 -6.55
N ASP A 88 -36.78 31.81 -5.83
CA ASP A 88 -37.92 32.64 -6.21
C ASP A 88 -37.49 33.89 -6.97
N MET A 89 -38.22 34.20 -8.04
CA MET A 89 -38.11 35.46 -8.75
C MET A 89 -38.79 36.56 -7.94
N ASP A 90 -38.02 37.55 -7.49
CA ASP A 90 -38.58 38.75 -6.87
C ASP A 90 -38.90 39.82 -7.94
N VAL A 91 -39.79 40.75 -7.57
CA VAL A 91 -40.32 41.78 -8.47
C VAL A 91 -39.23 42.73 -8.96
N GLU A 92 -38.22 42.99 -8.13
CA GLU A 92 -37.13 43.91 -8.46
C GLU A 92 -36.19 43.27 -9.49
N LEU A 93 -35.80 42.01 -9.30
CA LEU A 93 -35.03 41.24 -10.27
C LEU A 93 -35.77 41.10 -11.61
N ASP A 94 -37.07 40.80 -11.59
CA ASP A 94 -37.86 40.67 -12.83
C ASP A 94 -37.92 41.98 -13.61
N SER A 95 -38.11 43.09 -12.90
CA SER A 95 -38.15 44.44 -13.47
C SER A 95 -36.78 44.86 -14.02
N LEU A 96 -35.70 44.56 -13.29
CA LEU A 96 -34.32 44.81 -13.72
C LEU A 96 -33.99 44.03 -14.99
N LEU A 97 -34.25 42.72 -15.00
CA LEU A 97 -34.00 41.87 -16.17
C LEU A 97 -34.87 42.28 -17.38
N ALA A 98 -36.09 42.78 -17.15
CA ALA A 98 -36.92 43.35 -18.22
C ALA A 98 -36.31 44.65 -18.79
N ARG A 99 -35.82 45.55 -17.93
CA ARG A 99 -35.13 46.78 -18.34
C ARG A 99 -33.84 46.49 -19.11
N LEU A 100 -33.14 45.43 -18.72
CA LEU A 100 -31.93 44.93 -19.40
C LEU A 100 -32.24 44.04 -20.61
N ASN A 101 -33.50 44.00 -21.07
CA ASN A 101 -33.93 43.29 -22.28
C ASN A 101 -33.65 41.77 -22.26
N ILE A 102 -33.63 41.16 -21.07
CA ILE A 102 -33.49 39.71 -20.90
C ILE A 102 -34.87 39.06 -21.04
N LYS A 103 -34.96 38.11 -21.98
CA LYS A 103 -36.18 37.35 -22.26
C LYS A 103 -36.64 36.54 -21.05
N LYS A 104 -37.95 36.42 -20.85
CA LYS A 104 -38.53 35.69 -19.70
C LYS A 104 -38.01 34.26 -19.57
N GLU A 105 -37.90 33.54 -20.67
CA GLU A 105 -37.36 32.16 -20.72
C GLU A 105 -35.93 32.01 -20.19
N ASP A 106 -35.16 33.10 -20.19
CA ASP A 106 -33.76 33.13 -19.76
C ASP A 106 -33.57 33.64 -18.34
N ARG A 107 -34.60 34.22 -17.72
CA ARG A 107 -34.47 34.88 -16.40
C ARG A 107 -34.17 33.89 -15.28
N ASP A 108 -34.61 32.65 -15.41
CA ASP A 108 -34.37 31.57 -14.45
C ASP A 108 -32.88 31.37 -14.12
N VAL A 109 -31.97 31.63 -15.07
CA VAL A 109 -30.53 31.51 -14.84
C VAL A 109 -30.04 32.52 -13.80
N PHE A 110 -30.63 33.72 -13.79
CA PHE A 110 -30.31 34.77 -12.85
C PHE A 110 -31.01 34.57 -11.50
N VAL A 111 -32.20 33.95 -11.50
CA VAL A 111 -32.85 33.52 -10.25
C VAL A 111 -31.97 32.48 -9.54
N TYR A 112 -31.49 31.49 -10.28
CA TYR A 112 -30.55 30.50 -9.76
C TYR A 112 -29.25 31.13 -9.28
N LEU A 113 -28.66 32.02 -10.08
CA LEU A 113 -27.43 32.72 -9.69
C LEU A 113 -27.63 33.56 -8.42
N LYS A 114 -28.74 34.31 -8.32
CA LYS A 114 -29.09 35.08 -7.12
C LYS A 114 -29.16 34.16 -5.90
N LYS A 115 -29.90 33.07 -6.01
CA LYS A 115 -30.04 32.08 -4.94
C LYS A 115 -28.67 31.64 -4.43
N VAL A 116 -27.78 31.24 -5.33
CA VAL A 116 -26.44 30.76 -4.97
C VAL A 116 -25.60 31.87 -4.34
N LEU A 117 -25.54 33.05 -4.95
CA LEU A 117 -24.66 34.13 -4.48
C LEU A 117 -25.14 34.78 -3.18
N CYS A 118 -26.44 34.75 -2.91
CA CYS A 118 -27.05 35.28 -1.69
C CYS A 118 -27.19 34.24 -0.57
N ASP A 119 -26.93 32.96 -0.82
CA ASP A 119 -27.01 31.92 0.21
C ASP A 119 -25.78 31.96 1.13
N PRO A 120 -25.94 32.28 2.43
CA PRO A 120 -24.82 32.32 3.38
C PRO A 120 -24.31 30.94 3.79
N THR A 121 -25.04 29.86 3.52
CA THR A 121 -24.66 28.50 3.91
C THR A 121 -23.63 27.87 2.96
N ILE A 122 -23.40 28.49 1.81
CA ILE A 122 -22.43 28.02 0.81
C ILE A 122 -21.07 28.64 1.11
N THR A 123 -20.26 27.92 1.87
CA THR A 123 -18.91 28.32 2.31
C THR A 123 -17.82 27.45 1.66
N ASP A 124 -16.57 27.92 1.69
CA ASP A 124 -15.38 27.09 1.46
C ASP A 124 -14.90 26.44 2.76
N ASP A 125 -13.89 25.58 2.63
CA ASP A 125 -13.24 24.88 3.74
C ASP A 125 -12.55 25.85 4.74
N GLN A 126 -12.38 27.12 4.38
CA GLN A 126 -11.73 28.19 5.15
C GLN A 126 -12.70 29.26 5.68
N GLY A 127 -13.97 29.21 5.25
CA GLY A 127 -15.10 29.87 5.90
C GLY A 127 -15.63 31.19 5.32
N VAL A 128 -15.12 31.81 4.24
CA VAL A 128 -15.73 33.08 3.77
C VAL A 128 -15.60 33.34 2.26
N TYR A 129 -16.47 32.74 1.45
CA TYR A 129 -16.83 33.37 0.17
C TYR A 129 -17.68 34.61 0.40
N LYS A 130 -17.54 35.64 -0.46
CA LYS A 130 -18.48 36.78 -0.45
C LYS A 130 -19.92 36.28 -0.60
N THR A 131 -20.77 36.68 0.34
CA THR A 131 -22.22 36.52 0.25
C THR A 131 -22.84 37.86 -0.06
N TYR A 132 -23.51 37.93 -1.21
CA TYR A 132 -24.18 39.14 -1.64
C TYR A 132 -25.50 39.27 -0.88
N THR A 133 -25.84 40.48 -0.47
CA THR A 133 -27.23 40.82 -0.21
C THR A 133 -28.01 40.87 -1.53
N VAL A 134 -29.33 40.72 -1.47
CA VAL A 134 -30.20 40.80 -2.67
C VAL A 134 -29.99 42.13 -3.40
N SER A 135 -29.89 43.24 -2.68
CA SER A 135 -29.61 44.56 -3.26
C SER A 135 -28.24 44.63 -3.93
N GLU A 136 -27.17 44.11 -3.30
CA GLU A 136 -25.85 44.09 -3.93
C GLU A 136 -25.80 43.24 -5.20
N PHE A 137 -26.58 42.16 -5.25
CA PHE A 137 -26.71 41.36 -6.47
C PHE A 137 -27.44 42.14 -7.58
N HIS A 138 -28.49 42.89 -7.25
CA HIS A 138 -29.19 43.76 -8.21
C HIS A 138 -28.27 44.87 -8.73
N ASP A 139 -27.56 45.55 -7.83
CA ASP A 139 -26.58 46.59 -8.17
C ASP A 139 -25.46 46.07 -9.08
N LEU A 140 -25.01 44.82 -8.84
CA LEU A 140 -24.02 44.17 -9.69
C LEU A 140 -24.51 44.06 -11.14
N LEU A 141 -25.71 43.51 -11.33
CA LEU A 141 -26.29 43.34 -12.66
C LEU A 141 -26.57 44.68 -13.34
N ASP A 142 -27.05 45.69 -12.60
CA ASP A 142 -27.29 47.02 -13.17
C ASP A 142 -26.01 47.72 -13.61
N SER A 143 -24.93 47.58 -12.82
CA SER A 143 -23.61 48.17 -13.13
C SER A 143 -22.99 47.61 -14.42
N TRP A 144 -23.36 46.38 -14.78
CA TRP A 144 -22.90 45.71 -16.00
C TRP A 144 -23.68 46.14 -17.25
N GLY A 145 -24.93 46.57 -17.09
CA GLY A 145 -25.81 46.94 -18.19
C GLY A 145 -26.17 45.78 -19.13
N GLU A 146 -27.05 46.07 -20.10
CA GLU A 146 -27.67 45.07 -20.99
C GLU A 146 -26.63 44.17 -21.69
N ARG A 147 -25.60 44.79 -22.27
CA ARG A 147 -24.61 44.08 -23.08
C ARG A 147 -23.86 43.01 -22.28
N LEU A 148 -23.39 43.35 -21.08
CA LEU A 148 -22.58 42.44 -20.27
C LEU A 148 -23.46 41.39 -19.57
N VAL A 149 -24.66 41.76 -19.12
CA VAL A 149 -25.63 40.81 -18.57
C VAL A 149 -26.07 39.79 -19.63
N SER A 150 -26.29 40.21 -20.87
CA SER A 150 -26.59 39.30 -21.99
C SER A 150 -25.43 38.34 -22.29
N MET A 151 -24.18 38.82 -22.18
CA MET A 151 -22.99 37.97 -22.28
C MET A 151 -22.90 36.97 -21.12
N MET A 152 -23.19 37.39 -19.88
CA MET A 152 -23.22 36.44 -18.77
C MET A 152 -24.31 35.39 -18.92
N ARG A 153 -25.49 35.79 -19.40
CA ARG A 153 -26.57 34.86 -19.72
C ARG A 153 -26.10 33.77 -20.69
N SER A 154 -25.40 34.13 -21.77
CA SER A 154 -24.98 33.15 -22.78
C SER A 154 -23.96 32.13 -22.25
N ILE A 155 -23.18 32.50 -21.24
CA ILE A 155 -22.22 31.61 -20.57
C ILE A 155 -22.95 30.70 -19.56
N LEU A 156 -23.74 31.28 -18.65
CA LEU A 156 -24.39 30.55 -17.57
C LEU A 156 -25.50 29.62 -18.06
N ILE A 157 -26.22 30.00 -19.14
CA ILE A 157 -27.34 29.21 -19.67
C ILE A 157 -26.89 27.81 -20.11
N LYS A 158 -25.62 27.64 -20.52
CA LYS A 158 -25.08 26.33 -20.92
C LYS A 158 -25.13 25.35 -19.76
N VAL A 159 -24.53 25.70 -18.62
CA VAL A 159 -24.52 24.83 -17.43
C VAL A 159 -25.92 24.66 -16.86
N PHE A 160 -26.70 25.75 -16.82
CA PHE A 160 -28.06 25.70 -16.31
C PHE A 160 -28.99 24.79 -17.12
N THR A 161 -28.86 24.81 -18.45
CA THR A 161 -29.60 23.89 -19.33
C THR A 161 -29.20 22.45 -19.05
N LEU A 162 -27.89 22.16 -18.89
CA LEU A 162 -27.44 20.81 -18.55
C LEU A 162 -27.98 20.33 -17.22
N LEU A 163 -28.02 21.19 -16.20
CA LEU A 163 -28.61 20.89 -14.89
C LEU A 163 -30.10 20.55 -15.03
N LYS A 164 -30.89 21.39 -15.71
CA LYS A 164 -32.32 21.17 -15.94
C LYS A 164 -32.58 19.87 -16.73
N THR A 165 -31.89 19.70 -17.86
CA THR A 165 -32.05 18.51 -18.71
C THR A 165 -31.64 17.23 -17.98
N SER A 166 -30.53 17.25 -17.23
CA SER A 166 -30.12 16.10 -16.41
C SER A 166 -31.23 15.72 -15.43
N ARG A 167 -31.81 16.70 -14.73
CA ARG A 167 -32.89 16.44 -13.77
C ARG A 167 -34.10 15.79 -14.43
N THR A 168 -34.55 16.31 -15.57
CA THR A 168 -35.69 15.74 -16.33
C THR A 168 -35.40 14.31 -16.79
N LEU A 169 -34.21 14.05 -17.32
CA LEU A 169 -33.84 12.68 -17.73
C LEU A 169 -33.80 11.72 -16.55
N ILE A 170 -33.32 12.18 -15.39
CA ILE A 170 -33.30 11.37 -14.17
C ILE A 170 -34.73 11.11 -13.66
N SER A 171 -35.64 12.08 -13.74
CA SER A 171 -37.03 11.86 -13.33
C SER A 171 -37.71 10.78 -14.16
N ASP A 172 -37.34 10.68 -15.44
CA ASP A 172 -37.87 9.71 -16.40
C ASP A 172 -37.26 8.29 -16.28
N CYS A 173 -36.25 8.10 -15.44
CA CYS A 173 -35.63 6.78 -15.24
C CYS A 173 -36.64 5.79 -14.62
N LYS A 174 -36.80 4.63 -15.26
CA LYS A 174 -37.75 3.59 -14.82
C LYS A 174 -37.31 2.87 -13.54
N ASN A 175 -36.00 2.68 -13.36
CA ASN A 175 -35.45 2.00 -12.19
C ASN A 175 -35.15 2.99 -11.05
N ASN A 176 -35.74 2.77 -9.88
CA ASN A 176 -35.62 3.66 -8.72
C ASN A 176 -34.19 3.72 -8.15
N ILE A 177 -33.43 2.63 -8.19
CA ILE A 177 -32.04 2.59 -7.71
C ILE A 177 -31.17 3.47 -8.61
N LEU A 178 -31.25 3.28 -9.93
CA LEU A 178 -30.51 4.11 -10.89
C LEU A 178 -30.91 5.59 -10.80
N LYS A 179 -32.21 5.86 -10.66
CA LYS A 179 -32.73 7.21 -10.43
C LYS A 179 -32.12 7.85 -9.18
N GLN A 180 -32.20 7.19 -8.03
CA GLN A 180 -31.64 7.69 -6.77
C GLN A 180 -30.13 7.91 -6.86
N SER A 181 -29.42 7.02 -7.55
CA SER A 181 -27.97 7.11 -7.75
C SER A 181 -27.56 8.33 -8.58
N LEU A 182 -28.24 8.56 -9.70
CA LEU A 182 -28.02 9.73 -10.54
C LEU A 182 -28.41 11.03 -9.82
N LEU A 183 -29.44 10.99 -8.97
CA LEU A 183 -29.83 12.11 -8.14
C LEU A 183 -28.73 12.47 -7.13
N ASN A 184 -28.19 11.49 -6.41
CA ASN A 184 -27.09 11.71 -5.47
C ASN A 184 -25.88 12.35 -6.18
N ARG A 185 -25.53 11.86 -7.36
CA ARG A 185 -24.44 12.42 -8.17
C ARG A 185 -24.75 13.84 -8.65
N LEU A 186 -25.97 14.09 -9.13
CA LEU A 186 -26.38 15.42 -9.59
C LEU A 186 -26.32 16.44 -8.44
N ILE A 187 -26.83 16.08 -7.25
CA ILE A 187 -26.79 16.93 -6.05
C ILE A 187 -25.34 17.27 -5.69
N PHE A 188 -24.45 16.29 -5.72
CA PHE A 188 -23.04 16.52 -5.43
C PHE A 188 -22.39 17.48 -6.45
N VAL A 189 -22.55 17.22 -7.75
CA VAL A 189 -22.00 18.09 -8.81
C VAL A 189 -22.59 19.51 -8.72
N LYS A 190 -23.88 19.62 -8.37
CA LYS A 190 -24.56 20.89 -8.12
C LYS A 190 -23.92 21.66 -6.96
N LYS A 191 -23.79 21.05 -5.77
CA LYS A 191 -23.18 21.70 -4.59
C LYS A 191 -21.76 22.21 -4.90
N GLU A 192 -20.97 21.40 -5.60
CA GLU A 192 -19.62 21.79 -6.01
C GLU A 192 -19.63 22.95 -7.03
N TYR A 193 -20.58 22.95 -7.97
CA TYR A 193 -20.74 24.06 -8.91
C TYR A 193 -21.19 25.35 -8.20
N GLU A 194 -22.06 25.24 -7.20
CA GLU A 194 -22.52 26.39 -6.41
C GLU A 194 -21.37 27.02 -5.62
N ARG A 195 -20.50 26.20 -4.99
CA ARG A 195 -19.24 26.66 -4.39
C ARG A 195 -18.31 27.32 -5.41
N TYR A 196 -18.22 26.75 -6.60
CA TYR A 196 -17.43 27.33 -7.69
C TYR A 196 -17.97 28.70 -8.12
N LEU A 197 -19.29 28.87 -8.23
CA LEU A 197 -19.90 30.16 -8.53
C LEU A 197 -19.57 31.19 -7.44
N LYS A 198 -19.69 30.84 -6.15
CA LYS A 198 -19.26 31.70 -5.04
C LYS A 198 -17.80 32.13 -5.16
N LYS A 199 -16.90 31.19 -5.49
CA LYS A 199 -15.48 31.48 -5.71
C LYS A 199 -15.25 32.47 -6.84
N VAL A 200 -15.90 32.26 -7.99
CA VAL A 200 -15.76 33.14 -9.16
C VAL A 200 -16.29 34.54 -8.87
N PHE A 201 -17.43 34.64 -8.20
CA PHE A 201 -18.09 35.90 -7.85
C PHE A 201 -17.57 36.54 -6.56
N ASN A 202 -16.45 36.06 -6.02
CA ASN A 202 -15.78 36.70 -4.90
C ASN A 202 -15.18 38.08 -5.27
N THR A 203 -15.21 38.42 -6.56
CA THR A 203 -14.96 39.75 -7.11
C THR A 203 -16.21 40.27 -7.85
N SER A 204 -16.33 41.58 -8.02
CA SER A 204 -17.35 42.20 -8.90
C SER A 204 -16.82 42.51 -10.31
N ASN A 205 -15.55 42.20 -10.60
CA ASN A 205 -14.93 42.48 -11.89
C ASN A 205 -15.43 41.52 -12.98
N PHE A 206 -16.24 42.04 -13.90
CA PHE A 206 -16.83 41.27 -15.00
C PHE A 206 -15.79 40.51 -15.85
N SER A 207 -14.64 41.12 -16.16
CA SER A 207 -13.64 40.48 -17.01
C SER A 207 -13.05 39.23 -16.36
N ILE A 208 -12.81 39.27 -15.05
CA ILE A 208 -12.31 38.12 -14.28
C ILE A 208 -13.38 37.03 -14.23
N ILE A 209 -14.61 37.38 -13.86
CA ILE A 209 -15.75 36.46 -13.79
C ILE A 209 -15.97 35.75 -15.13
N ARG A 210 -15.97 36.51 -16.22
CA ARG A 210 -16.19 35.99 -17.58
C ARG A 210 -15.14 34.96 -17.95
N VAL A 211 -13.85 35.27 -17.77
CA VAL A 211 -12.75 34.36 -18.12
C VAL A 211 -12.89 33.04 -17.36
N SER A 212 -13.14 33.10 -16.05
CA SER A 212 -13.32 31.88 -15.25
C SER A 212 -14.52 31.05 -15.69
N LEU A 213 -15.64 31.66 -16.05
CA LEU A 213 -16.84 30.90 -16.44
C LEU A 213 -16.79 30.37 -17.88
N GLU A 214 -16.11 31.07 -18.78
CA GLU A 214 -16.06 30.73 -20.20
C GLU A 214 -14.96 29.71 -20.53
N HIS A 215 -13.76 29.87 -19.97
CA HIS A 215 -12.59 29.06 -20.33
C HIS A 215 -12.26 28.01 -19.26
N ASP A 216 -12.50 28.33 -17.99
CA ASP A 216 -12.03 27.52 -16.86
C ASP A 216 -13.17 26.87 -16.07
N ASN A 217 -14.36 26.68 -16.65
CA ASN A 217 -15.47 26.08 -15.93
C ASN A 217 -15.44 24.53 -16.04
N PRO A 218 -14.96 23.79 -15.02
CA PRO A 218 -14.82 22.34 -15.11
C PRO A 218 -16.17 21.61 -14.99
N TYR A 219 -17.24 22.31 -14.66
CA TYR A 219 -18.54 21.70 -14.39
C TYR A 219 -19.37 21.43 -15.64
N TYR A 220 -19.04 22.06 -16.77
CA TYR A 220 -19.68 21.74 -18.05
C TYR A 220 -19.56 20.24 -18.38
N GLY A 221 -18.34 19.71 -18.34
CA GLY A 221 -18.09 18.28 -18.58
C GLY A 221 -18.75 17.39 -17.52
N LYS A 222 -18.74 17.80 -16.24
CA LYS A 222 -19.36 17.01 -15.15
C LYS A 222 -20.87 16.87 -15.32
N PHE A 223 -21.58 17.94 -15.65
CA PHE A 223 -23.03 17.88 -15.89
C PHE A 223 -23.38 17.18 -17.20
N GLU A 224 -22.60 17.37 -18.28
CA GLU A 224 -22.83 16.65 -19.54
C GLU A 224 -22.69 15.13 -19.33
N LEU A 225 -21.72 14.68 -18.52
CA LEU A 225 -21.60 13.26 -18.17
C LEU A 225 -22.82 12.73 -17.42
N VAL A 226 -23.36 13.48 -16.45
CA VAL A 226 -24.58 13.07 -15.73
C VAL A 226 -25.78 13.00 -16.68
N LYS A 227 -25.92 13.96 -17.59
CA LYS A 227 -26.96 13.97 -18.64
C LYS A 227 -26.85 12.74 -19.55
N ILE A 228 -25.66 12.45 -20.07
CA ILE A 228 -25.42 11.29 -20.95
C ILE A 228 -25.78 9.98 -20.22
N GLU A 229 -25.34 9.82 -18.97
CA GLU A 229 -25.65 8.63 -18.19
C GLU A 229 -27.15 8.52 -17.88
N ALA A 230 -27.82 9.62 -17.53
CA ALA A 230 -29.26 9.62 -17.33
C ALA A 230 -30.03 9.20 -18.59
N SER A 231 -29.63 9.69 -19.76
CA SER A 231 -30.17 9.23 -21.05
C SER A 231 -29.94 7.73 -21.26
N ASN A 232 -28.74 7.24 -20.94
CA ASN A 232 -28.36 5.83 -21.12
C ASN A 232 -29.05 4.87 -20.13
N PHE A 233 -29.53 5.38 -19.00
CA PHE A 233 -30.17 4.60 -17.94
C PHE A 233 -31.70 4.74 -17.95
N LYS A 234 -32.25 5.71 -18.67
CA LYS A 234 -33.69 6.03 -18.69
C LYS A 234 -34.59 4.80 -18.89
N ASP A 235 -34.22 3.95 -19.84
CA ASP A 235 -35.02 2.78 -20.21
C ASP A 235 -34.65 1.48 -19.47
N LEU A 236 -33.61 1.49 -18.64
CA LEU A 236 -33.20 0.32 -17.88
C LEU A 236 -34.21 0.03 -16.76
N THR A 237 -34.68 -1.21 -16.71
CA THR A 237 -35.60 -1.69 -15.67
C THR A 237 -34.86 -2.43 -14.56
N ASP A 238 -33.71 -3.04 -14.87
CA ASP A 238 -32.86 -3.73 -13.93
C ASP A 238 -31.52 -2.99 -13.78
N VAL A 239 -31.06 -2.81 -12.54
CA VAL A 239 -29.76 -2.18 -12.26
C VAL A 239 -28.60 -3.03 -12.79
N ARG A 240 -28.79 -4.36 -12.88
CA ARG A 240 -27.79 -5.29 -13.41
C ARG A 240 -27.48 -5.03 -14.88
N ASP A 241 -28.42 -4.49 -15.64
CA ASP A 241 -28.22 -4.13 -17.06
C ASP A 241 -27.13 -3.06 -17.24
N ARG A 242 -26.88 -2.25 -16.21
CA ARG A 242 -25.74 -1.33 -16.18
C ARG A 242 -24.41 -2.08 -16.15
N TYR A 243 -24.32 -3.13 -15.33
CA TYR A 243 -23.09 -3.91 -15.15
C TYR A 243 -22.77 -4.77 -16.37
N LEU A 244 -23.77 -5.18 -17.15
CA LEU A 244 -23.57 -5.89 -18.43
C LEU A 244 -22.78 -5.10 -19.48
N LYS A 245 -22.64 -3.78 -19.32
CA LYS A 245 -21.83 -2.92 -20.20
C LYS A 245 -20.32 -3.02 -19.91
N PHE A 246 -19.93 -3.65 -18.81
CA PHE A 246 -18.54 -3.94 -18.50
C PHE A 246 -18.10 -5.24 -19.18
N ASN A 247 -16.80 -5.44 -19.37
CA ASN A 247 -16.30 -6.73 -19.86
C ASN A 247 -16.49 -7.83 -18.78
N GLU A 248 -16.31 -9.10 -19.16
CA GLU A 248 -16.56 -10.24 -18.26
C GLU A 248 -15.73 -10.20 -16.96
N ASP A 249 -14.46 -9.80 -17.04
CA ASP A 249 -13.58 -9.72 -15.87
C ASP A 249 -14.00 -8.60 -14.93
N ASP A 250 -14.35 -7.43 -15.48
CA ASP A 250 -14.86 -6.30 -14.73
C ASP A 250 -16.21 -6.69 -14.05
N GLN A 251 -17.08 -7.44 -14.73
CA GLN A 251 -18.33 -7.93 -14.14
C GLN A 251 -18.08 -8.87 -12.95
N LYS A 252 -17.13 -9.80 -13.06
CA LYS A 252 -16.73 -10.68 -11.95
C LYS A 252 -16.17 -9.86 -10.78
N GLY A 253 -15.30 -8.90 -11.06
CA GLY A 253 -14.74 -8.02 -10.03
C GLY A 253 -15.82 -7.19 -9.32
N ILE A 254 -16.84 -6.70 -10.02
CA ILE A 254 -18.01 -6.05 -9.39
C ILE A 254 -18.72 -7.00 -8.44
N GLN A 255 -18.96 -8.25 -8.87
CA GLN A 255 -19.65 -9.24 -8.05
C GLN A 255 -18.84 -9.64 -6.81
N GLU A 256 -17.52 -9.79 -6.92
CA GLU A 256 -16.65 -10.09 -5.78
C GLU A 256 -16.60 -8.94 -4.78
N ILE A 257 -16.45 -7.70 -5.25
CA ILE A 257 -16.53 -6.52 -4.38
C ILE A 257 -17.91 -6.44 -3.69
N ARG A 258 -19.00 -6.70 -4.43
CA ARG A 258 -20.35 -6.75 -3.86
C ARG A 258 -20.42 -7.77 -2.72
N ASN A 259 -19.97 -9.01 -2.96
CA ASN A 259 -19.99 -10.08 -1.97
C ASN A 259 -19.21 -9.69 -0.69
N ILE A 260 -18.07 -9.01 -0.83
CA ILE A 260 -17.29 -8.53 0.31
C ILE A 260 -18.06 -7.45 1.09
N LEU A 261 -18.59 -6.44 0.40
CA LEU A 261 -19.21 -5.28 1.04
C LEU A 261 -20.58 -5.59 1.64
N THR A 262 -21.27 -6.64 1.16
CA THR A 262 -22.59 -7.06 1.66
C THR A 262 -22.55 -8.22 2.63
N SER A 263 -21.41 -8.90 2.80
CA SER A 263 -21.28 -10.00 3.76
C SER A 263 -21.22 -9.45 5.20
N SER A 264 -22.10 -9.91 6.08
CA SER A 264 -22.05 -9.57 7.52
C SER A 264 -20.93 -10.26 8.28
N ASP A 265 -20.36 -11.33 7.73
CA ASP A 265 -19.38 -12.18 8.41
C ASP A 265 -17.97 -11.56 8.37
N ILE A 266 -17.74 -10.63 7.46
CA ILE A 266 -16.46 -9.93 7.30
C ILE A 266 -16.44 -8.71 8.23
N ALA A 267 -15.49 -8.67 9.17
CA ALA A 267 -15.30 -7.58 10.13
C ALA A 267 -16.56 -7.20 10.94
N GLY A 268 -17.42 -8.20 11.24
CA GLY A 268 -18.68 -8.00 11.97
C GLY A 268 -18.50 -7.48 13.40
N ASP A 269 -17.31 -7.62 13.97
CA ASP A 269 -16.89 -7.13 15.29
C ASP A 269 -16.29 -5.70 15.26
N GLN A 270 -15.90 -5.19 14.10
CA GLN A 270 -15.17 -3.91 13.95
C GLN A 270 -16.08 -2.70 13.67
N SER A 271 -17.41 -2.83 13.82
CA SER A 271 -18.40 -1.77 13.52
C SER A 271 -18.33 -1.20 12.09
N LEU A 272 -17.70 -1.93 11.16
CA LEU A 272 -17.57 -1.51 9.77
C LEU A 272 -18.92 -1.62 9.05
N LYS A 273 -19.14 -0.71 8.10
CA LYS A 273 -20.40 -0.67 7.35
C LYS A 273 -20.57 -1.94 6.51
N THR A 274 -21.70 -2.61 6.69
CA THR A 274 -22.14 -3.70 5.82
C THR A 274 -23.31 -3.20 4.99
N TYR A 275 -23.13 -3.24 3.67
CA TYR A 275 -24.12 -2.73 2.73
C TYR A 275 -25.20 -3.78 2.47
N SER A 276 -26.45 -3.36 2.33
CA SER A 276 -27.43 -4.17 1.62
C SER A 276 -27.13 -4.19 0.12
N ASN A 277 -27.73 -5.15 -0.59
CA ASN A 277 -27.63 -5.25 -2.04
C ASN A 277 -28.06 -3.95 -2.75
N ASP A 278 -29.12 -3.30 -2.28
CA ASP A 278 -29.62 -2.05 -2.87
C ASP A 278 -28.69 -0.88 -2.54
N GLU A 279 -28.17 -0.79 -1.31
CA GLU A 279 -27.22 0.27 -0.95
C GLU A 279 -25.91 0.16 -1.73
N PHE A 280 -25.43 -1.06 -1.97
CA PHE A 280 -24.29 -1.30 -2.85
C PHE A 280 -24.58 -0.80 -4.26
N ASP A 281 -25.73 -1.17 -4.83
CA ASP A 281 -26.10 -0.79 -6.18
C ASP A 281 -26.32 0.72 -6.32
N ILE A 282 -26.85 1.39 -5.29
CA ILE A 282 -26.95 2.84 -5.21
C ILE A 282 -25.56 3.49 -5.20
N LEU A 283 -24.66 2.97 -4.35
CA LEU A 283 -23.29 3.47 -4.24
C LEU A 283 -22.55 3.35 -5.59
N PHE A 284 -22.47 2.14 -6.13
CA PHE A 284 -21.74 1.88 -7.37
C PHE A 284 -22.37 2.61 -8.57
N SER A 285 -23.68 2.85 -8.54
CA SER A 285 -24.38 3.60 -9.59
C SER A 285 -24.27 5.12 -9.46
N SER A 286 -23.83 5.62 -8.29
CA SER A 286 -23.53 7.04 -8.11
C SER A 286 -22.19 7.46 -8.74
N TRP A 287 -21.38 6.48 -9.14
CA TRP A 287 -20.11 6.68 -9.84
C TRP A 287 -20.27 6.55 -11.35
N SER A 288 -19.39 7.23 -12.10
CA SER A 288 -19.33 7.06 -13.56
C SER A 288 -18.87 5.66 -13.94
N TYR A 289 -19.09 5.29 -15.21
CA TYR A 289 -18.54 4.06 -15.78
C TYR A 289 -17.04 3.93 -15.50
N TYR A 290 -16.28 5.00 -15.75
CA TYR A 290 -14.84 5.05 -15.53
C TYR A 290 -14.45 4.90 -14.05
N GLN A 291 -15.20 5.53 -13.15
CA GLN A 291 -14.94 5.42 -11.72
C GLN A 291 -15.17 4.01 -11.22
N VAL A 292 -16.28 3.36 -11.60
CA VAL A 292 -16.54 1.95 -11.28
C VAL A 292 -15.44 1.06 -11.85
N GLN A 293 -15.10 1.23 -13.14
CA GLN A 293 -14.05 0.44 -13.78
C GLN A 293 -12.72 0.55 -13.03
N ARG A 294 -12.36 1.75 -12.56
CA ARG A 294 -11.11 1.96 -11.83
C ARG A 294 -11.08 1.22 -10.48
N VAL A 295 -12.19 1.23 -9.73
CA VAL A 295 -12.34 0.50 -8.47
C VAL A 295 -12.28 -1.01 -8.70
N VAL A 296 -12.93 -1.48 -9.77
CA VAL A 296 -12.95 -2.90 -10.14
C VAL A 296 -11.56 -3.37 -10.54
N ARG A 297 -10.85 -2.62 -11.39
CA ARG A 297 -9.49 -2.95 -11.80
C ARG A 297 -8.48 -2.91 -10.66
N MET A 298 -8.70 -2.07 -9.65
CA MET A 298 -7.94 -2.14 -8.40
C MET A 298 -8.08 -3.51 -7.74
N HIS A 299 -9.32 -4.00 -7.60
CA HIS A 299 -9.59 -5.30 -7.00
C HIS A 299 -9.04 -6.47 -7.84
N LEU A 300 -9.23 -6.43 -9.17
CA LEU A 300 -8.64 -7.44 -10.06
C LEU A 300 -7.11 -7.45 -10.02
N GLY A 301 -6.48 -6.26 -9.89
CA GLY A 301 -5.04 -6.14 -9.70
C GLY A 301 -4.55 -6.76 -8.38
N TYR A 302 -5.36 -6.66 -7.33
CA TYR A 302 -5.12 -7.37 -6.07
C TYR A 302 -5.17 -8.89 -6.27
N LEU A 303 -6.23 -9.43 -6.88
CA LEU A 303 -6.37 -10.89 -7.11
C LEU A 303 -5.23 -11.46 -7.96
N LYS A 304 -4.81 -10.71 -8.99
CA LYS A 304 -3.65 -11.08 -9.79
C LYS A 304 -2.38 -11.12 -8.94
N SER A 305 -2.18 -10.13 -8.08
CA SER A 305 -1.02 -10.07 -7.18
C SER A 305 -1.01 -11.22 -6.18
N VAL A 306 -2.17 -11.64 -5.67
CA VAL A 306 -2.31 -12.83 -4.81
C VAL A 306 -1.78 -14.07 -5.55
N GLY A 307 -2.19 -14.28 -6.80
CA GLY A 307 -1.70 -15.41 -7.61
C GLY A 307 -0.20 -15.33 -7.90
N ASP A 308 0.32 -14.15 -8.25
CA ASP A 308 1.74 -13.93 -8.51
C ASP A 308 2.59 -14.22 -7.25
N ILE A 309 2.19 -13.70 -6.08
CA ILE A 309 2.89 -13.93 -4.81
C ILE A 309 2.81 -15.39 -4.38
N GLU A 310 1.66 -16.04 -4.52
CA GLU A 310 1.52 -17.46 -4.20
C GLU A 310 2.47 -18.32 -5.05
N MET A 311 2.57 -18.02 -6.35
CA MET A 311 3.52 -18.66 -7.25
C MET A 311 4.98 -18.43 -6.83
N GLN A 312 5.34 -17.18 -6.51
CA GLN A 312 6.68 -16.83 -6.02
C GLN A 312 7.03 -17.60 -4.74
N ILE A 313 6.13 -17.60 -3.75
CA ILE A 313 6.34 -18.30 -2.48
C ILE A 313 6.49 -19.81 -2.71
N ASN A 314 5.69 -20.38 -3.62
CA ASN A 314 5.77 -21.80 -3.95
C ASN A 314 7.10 -22.19 -4.61
N ASN A 315 7.81 -21.24 -5.24
CA ASN A 315 9.09 -21.45 -5.91
C ASN A 315 10.34 -21.08 -5.08
N LEU A 316 10.19 -20.54 -3.86
CA LEU A 316 11.31 -20.06 -3.02
C LEU A 316 12.38 -21.11 -2.67
N ASP A 317 12.03 -22.39 -2.67
CA ASP A 317 12.91 -23.52 -2.38
C ASP A 317 13.44 -24.20 -3.66
N ASN A 318 13.05 -23.72 -4.84
CA ASN A 318 13.49 -24.27 -6.12
C ASN A 318 14.85 -23.68 -6.54
N ILE A 319 15.92 -24.21 -5.94
CA ILE A 319 17.31 -23.83 -6.25
C ILE A 319 18.00 -24.79 -7.23
N GLY A 320 17.23 -25.49 -8.07
CA GLY A 320 17.78 -26.48 -9.02
C GLY A 320 18.85 -25.88 -9.95
N SER A 321 18.66 -24.64 -10.38
CA SER A 321 19.56 -23.87 -11.24
C SER A 321 20.83 -23.36 -10.56
N MET A 322 20.96 -23.50 -9.24
CA MET A 322 22.14 -23.05 -8.52
C MET A 322 23.34 -23.96 -8.80
N ASP A 323 24.48 -23.40 -9.16
CA ASP A 323 25.75 -24.12 -9.37
C ASP A 323 26.48 -24.28 -8.03
N ALA A 324 25.96 -25.20 -7.21
CA ALA A 324 26.46 -25.51 -5.88
C ALA A 324 26.51 -27.03 -5.65
N SER A 325 27.32 -27.44 -4.66
CA SER A 325 27.38 -28.83 -4.23
C SER A 325 26.02 -29.32 -3.72
N THR A 326 25.74 -30.61 -3.87
CA THR A 326 24.52 -31.24 -3.36
C THR A 326 24.33 -30.97 -1.87
N TYR A 327 25.40 -31.05 -1.08
CA TYR A 327 25.36 -30.77 0.35
C TYR A 327 24.87 -29.35 0.67
N LEU A 328 25.39 -28.34 -0.03
CA LEU A 328 24.95 -26.95 0.15
C LEU A 328 23.48 -26.82 -0.26
N LYS A 329 23.10 -27.41 -1.40
CA LYS A 329 21.70 -27.37 -1.86
C LYS A 329 20.75 -27.96 -0.82
N ASP A 330 21.05 -29.14 -0.29
CA ASP A 330 20.19 -29.81 0.71
C ASP A 330 20.04 -28.97 1.98
N ARG A 331 21.15 -28.40 2.48
CA ARG A 331 21.17 -27.52 3.66
C ARG A 331 20.34 -26.25 3.42
N LEU A 332 20.52 -25.61 2.27
CA LEU A 332 19.83 -24.38 1.91
C LEU A 332 18.34 -24.61 1.64
N VAL A 333 17.96 -25.69 0.93
CA VAL A 333 16.56 -26.08 0.73
C VAL A 333 15.85 -26.25 2.06
N THR A 334 16.45 -26.93 3.04
CA THR A 334 15.87 -27.11 4.38
C THR A 334 15.57 -25.76 5.05
N SER A 335 16.51 -24.82 4.96
CA SER A 335 16.36 -23.47 5.52
C SER A 335 15.33 -22.63 4.77
N LEU A 336 15.31 -22.70 3.43
CA LEU A 336 14.34 -22.01 2.57
C LEU A 336 12.93 -22.57 2.74
N GLN A 337 12.74 -23.87 2.98
CA GLN A 337 11.44 -24.46 3.29
C GLN A 337 10.87 -23.89 4.60
N THR A 338 11.72 -23.73 5.61
CA THR A 338 11.32 -23.09 6.88
C THR A 338 10.88 -21.65 6.64
N TRP A 339 11.61 -20.90 5.82
CA TRP A 339 11.26 -19.52 5.45
C TRP A 339 9.98 -19.45 4.61
N LYS A 340 9.82 -20.34 3.65
CA LYS A 340 8.63 -20.50 2.82
C LYS A 340 7.37 -20.69 3.66
N LEU A 341 7.42 -21.51 4.72
CA LEU A 341 6.30 -21.66 5.66
C LEU A 341 5.96 -20.34 6.36
N LYS A 342 6.96 -19.62 6.89
CA LYS A 342 6.75 -18.31 7.53
C LYS A 342 6.13 -17.29 6.56
N LEU A 343 6.57 -17.28 5.30
CA LEU A 343 6.00 -16.41 4.27
C LEU A 343 4.59 -16.83 3.87
N LYS A 344 4.28 -18.13 3.81
CA LYS A 344 2.91 -18.61 3.61
C LYS A 344 1.99 -18.12 4.71
N ASP A 345 2.40 -18.23 5.97
CA ASP A 345 1.60 -17.75 7.10
C ASP A 345 1.35 -16.24 7.04
N ALA A 346 2.41 -15.46 6.81
CA ALA A 346 2.31 -14.01 6.65
C ALA A 346 1.43 -13.60 5.45
N PHE A 347 1.55 -14.32 4.33
CA PHE A 347 0.72 -14.12 3.14
C PHE A 347 -0.74 -14.46 3.39
N SER A 348 -1.03 -15.61 4.03
CA SER A 348 -2.38 -16.01 4.38
C SER A 348 -3.05 -14.98 5.29
N GLN A 349 -2.36 -14.48 6.32
CA GLN A 349 -2.87 -13.42 7.18
C GLN A 349 -3.19 -12.15 6.38
N LYS A 350 -2.24 -11.69 5.56
CA LYS A 350 -2.39 -10.47 4.75
C LYS A 350 -3.48 -10.58 3.69
N ASN A 351 -3.60 -11.74 3.04
CA ASN A 351 -4.64 -12.05 2.06
C ASN A 351 -6.03 -12.10 2.74
N SER A 352 -6.12 -12.71 3.92
CA SER A 352 -7.37 -12.78 4.69
C SER A 352 -7.84 -11.42 5.22
N GLY A 353 -6.93 -10.45 5.42
CA GLY A 353 -7.26 -9.09 5.85
C GLY A 353 -7.74 -8.16 4.73
N TYR A 354 -7.58 -8.53 3.46
CA TYR A 354 -7.98 -7.67 2.33
C TYR A 354 -9.48 -7.33 2.29
N PRO A 355 -10.42 -8.27 2.54
CA PRO A 355 -11.83 -7.94 2.58
C PRO A 355 -12.18 -6.90 3.66
N GLU A 356 -11.52 -6.97 4.81
CA GLU A 356 -11.68 -5.97 5.89
C GLU A 356 -11.13 -4.61 5.47
N TYR A 357 -9.94 -4.59 4.87
CA TYR A 357 -9.34 -3.37 4.30
C TYR A 357 -10.27 -2.72 3.26
N LEU A 358 -10.89 -3.52 2.39
CA LEU A 358 -11.86 -3.02 1.41
C LEU A 358 -13.08 -2.41 2.12
N LYS A 359 -13.63 -3.06 3.16
CA LYS A 359 -14.73 -2.49 3.95
C LYS A 359 -14.35 -1.19 4.66
N GLN A 360 -13.12 -1.05 5.15
CA GLN A 360 -12.65 0.18 5.81
C GLN A 360 -12.68 1.37 4.84
N ILE A 361 -12.20 1.19 3.61
CA ILE A 361 -12.28 2.21 2.56
C ILE A 361 -13.73 2.62 2.29
N PHE A 362 -14.63 1.63 2.23
CA PHE A 362 -16.04 1.82 1.92
C PHE A 362 -16.88 2.27 3.12
N SER A 363 -16.31 2.43 4.31
CA SER A 363 -17.05 2.88 5.50
C SER A 363 -17.22 4.40 5.61
N LYS A 364 -16.80 5.16 4.59
CA LYS A 364 -16.97 6.63 4.55
C LYS A 364 -18.43 7.04 4.31
N SER A 365 -18.75 8.29 4.66
CA SER A 365 -20.13 8.78 4.74
C SER A 365 -20.80 8.94 3.36
N THR A 366 -20.03 9.29 2.33
CA THR A 366 -20.54 9.56 0.98
C THR A 366 -19.76 8.81 -0.10
N ALA A 367 -20.41 8.54 -1.23
CA ALA A 367 -19.79 7.90 -2.38
C ALA A 367 -18.55 8.64 -2.91
N VAL A 368 -18.55 9.97 -2.81
CA VAL A 368 -17.40 10.79 -3.24
C VAL A 368 -16.26 10.68 -2.25
N GLU A 369 -16.56 10.73 -0.95
CA GLU A 369 -15.56 10.54 0.09
C GLU A 369 -14.91 9.16 -0.03
N ILE A 370 -15.69 8.11 -0.26
CA ILE A 370 -15.17 6.76 -0.56
C ILE A 370 -14.22 6.85 -1.75
N TYR A 371 -14.67 7.35 -2.90
CA TYR A 371 -13.86 7.36 -4.13
C TYR A 371 -12.56 8.16 -3.98
N ASN A 372 -12.60 9.32 -3.32
CA ASN A 372 -11.44 10.18 -3.14
C ASN A 372 -10.41 9.60 -2.16
N ASN A 373 -10.82 8.72 -1.25
CA ASN A 373 -9.94 8.05 -0.30
C ASN A 373 -9.38 6.71 -0.82
N ILE A 374 -9.79 6.25 -2.01
CA ILE A 374 -9.16 5.10 -2.64
C ILE A 374 -7.77 5.52 -3.11
N PRO A 375 -6.70 4.80 -2.73
CA PRO A 375 -5.31 5.20 -3.02
C PRO A 375 -4.93 4.89 -4.47
N PHE A 376 -5.63 5.50 -5.43
CA PHE A 376 -5.27 5.37 -6.83
C PHE A 376 -3.89 6.01 -7.08
N PRO A 377 -2.96 5.35 -7.80
CA PRO A 377 -1.73 6.01 -8.23
C PRO A 377 -2.11 7.17 -9.15
N SER A 378 -1.72 8.39 -8.76
CA SER A 378 -2.21 9.64 -9.35
C SER A 378 -1.72 9.94 -10.78
N LYS A 379 -1.06 8.98 -11.46
CA LYS A 379 -0.35 9.22 -12.73
C LYS A 379 -0.68 8.30 -13.91
N TYR A 380 -1.51 7.26 -13.76
CA TYR A 380 -1.77 6.32 -14.86
C TYR A 380 -3.17 6.46 -15.45
N ASP A 381 -3.22 6.53 -16.78
CA ASP A 381 -4.44 6.44 -17.57
C ASP A 381 -5.10 5.07 -17.32
N ILE A 382 -6.39 5.09 -16.99
CA ILE A 382 -7.21 3.89 -16.81
C ILE A 382 -7.32 3.06 -18.09
N HIS A 383 -6.98 3.62 -19.25
CA HIS A 383 -6.96 2.91 -20.52
C HIS A 383 -5.65 2.15 -20.79
N ASP A 384 -4.63 2.30 -19.94
CA ASP A 384 -3.43 1.48 -20.04
C ASP A 384 -3.75 0.02 -19.67
N TYR A 385 -3.53 -0.91 -20.60
CA TYR A 385 -3.59 -2.35 -20.32
C TYR A 385 -2.56 -2.77 -19.26
N ALA A 386 -1.54 -1.94 -19.03
CA ALA A 386 -0.57 -2.06 -17.94
C ALA A 386 -0.97 -1.26 -16.69
N PHE A 387 -2.22 -0.81 -16.55
CA PHE A 387 -2.76 -0.26 -15.29
C PHE A 387 -2.69 -1.32 -14.19
N ARG A 388 -1.50 -1.43 -13.59
CA ARG A 388 -1.25 -2.17 -12.36
C ARG A 388 -1.49 -1.18 -11.24
N PHE A 389 -2.64 -1.31 -10.59
CA PHE A 389 -2.83 -0.67 -9.30
C PHE A 389 -1.72 -1.19 -8.34
N PRO A 390 -1.10 -0.35 -7.51
CA PRO A 390 0.16 -0.66 -6.83
C PRO A 390 -0.03 -1.58 -5.60
N PHE A 391 -0.91 -2.57 -5.66
CA PHE A 391 -0.93 -3.63 -4.65
C PHE A 391 0.39 -4.43 -4.69
N SER A 392 0.98 -4.63 -5.88
CA SER A 392 2.33 -5.20 -6.00
C SER A 392 3.40 -4.32 -5.33
N ASP A 393 3.27 -3.00 -5.46
CA ASP A 393 4.35 -2.06 -5.12
C ASP A 393 4.25 -1.54 -3.68
N THR A 394 3.10 -1.71 -3.01
CA THR A 394 2.90 -1.21 -1.63
C THR A 394 2.30 -2.25 -0.68
N TYR A 395 1.27 -2.99 -1.10
CA TYR A 395 0.63 -3.97 -0.21
C TYR A 395 1.45 -5.25 -0.09
N PHE A 396 2.00 -5.82 -1.17
CA PHE A 396 2.86 -7.01 -1.09
C PHE A 396 4.35 -6.69 -1.24
N LEU A 397 4.76 -5.43 -1.00
CA LEU A 397 6.12 -4.93 -1.22
C LEU A 397 7.18 -5.82 -0.55
N ASP A 398 6.99 -6.16 0.73
CA ASP A 398 7.94 -6.98 1.48
C ASP A 398 8.13 -8.37 0.85
N MET A 399 7.03 -9.00 0.41
CA MET A 399 7.06 -10.35 -0.19
C MET A 399 7.74 -10.34 -1.56
N ASN A 400 7.44 -9.34 -2.38
CA ASN A 400 8.15 -9.13 -3.66
C ASN A 400 9.64 -8.89 -3.42
N LYS A 401 10.02 -8.09 -2.41
CA LYS A 401 11.42 -7.84 -2.06
C LYS A 401 12.14 -9.14 -1.71
N TYR A 402 11.54 -10.02 -0.91
CA TYR A 402 12.15 -11.32 -0.57
C TYR A 402 12.38 -12.22 -1.79
N TYR A 403 11.42 -12.33 -2.70
CA TYR A 403 11.58 -13.13 -3.92
C TYR A 403 12.64 -12.55 -4.87
N SER A 404 12.71 -11.22 -4.99
CA SER A 404 13.78 -10.55 -5.74
C SER A 404 15.16 -10.82 -5.13
N ILE A 405 15.30 -10.75 -3.81
CA ILE A 405 16.55 -11.07 -3.09
C ILE A 405 16.95 -12.53 -3.34
N PHE A 406 16.02 -13.47 -3.24
CA PHE A 406 16.28 -14.88 -3.54
C PHE A 406 16.85 -15.10 -4.94
N ASN A 407 16.20 -14.54 -5.98
CA ASN A 407 16.68 -14.70 -7.36
C ASN A 407 18.03 -14.01 -7.58
N ALA A 408 18.23 -12.82 -7.01
CA ALA A 408 19.50 -12.11 -7.09
C ALA A 408 20.64 -12.93 -6.46
N PHE A 409 20.37 -13.60 -5.33
CA PHE A 409 21.34 -14.49 -4.68
C PHE A 409 21.74 -15.64 -5.61
N VAL A 410 20.77 -16.37 -6.16
CA VAL A 410 21.05 -17.53 -7.04
C VAL A 410 21.86 -17.09 -8.25
N SER A 411 21.49 -15.97 -8.87
CA SER A 411 22.23 -15.41 -10.01
C SER A 411 23.68 -15.09 -9.64
N LYS A 412 23.90 -14.31 -8.58
CA LYS A 412 25.24 -13.89 -8.14
C LYS A 412 26.10 -15.08 -7.72
N TYR A 413 25.53 -16.07 -7.04
CA TYR A 413 26.30 -17.22 -6.56
C TYR A 413 26.82 -18.05 -7.73
N ASN A 414 26.04 -18.15 -8.80
CA ASN A 414 26.43 -18.86 -10.02
C ASN A 414 27.57 -18.17 -10.76
N GLU A 415 27.74 -16.86 -10.60
CA GLU A 415 28.83 -16.09 -11.20
C GLU A 415 30.18 -16.25 -10.46
N LEU A 416 30.16 -16.77 -9.23
CA LEU A 416 31.38 -16.98 -8.45
C LEU A 416 32.26 -18.09 -9.03
N SER A 417 33.57 -17.86 -9.02
CA SER A 417 34.56 -18.91 -9.26
C SER A 417 34.56 -19.96 -8.13
N TYR A 418 35.20 -21.11 -8.38
CA TYR A 418 35.34 -22.16 -7.37
C TYR A 418 35.97 -21.65 -6.07
N LEU A 419 37.06 -20.87 -6.17
CA LEU A 419 37.75 -20.32 -5.00
C LEU A 419 36.88 -19.33 -4.22
N GLU A 420 36.10 -18.51 -4.91
CA GLU A 420 35.16 -17.59 -4.28
C GLU A 420 34.03 -18.32 -3.57
N LYS A 421 33.50 -19.41 -4.14
CA LYS A 421 32.51 -20.28 -3.47
C LYS A 421 33.09 -20.91 -2.19
N VAL A 422 34.35 -21.34 -2.21
CA VAL A 422 35.06 -21.83 -1.02
C VAL A 422 35.21 -20.72 0.03
N ALA A 423 35.57 -19.51 -0.39
CA ALA A 423 35.66 -18.34 0.49
C ALA A 423 34.31 -17.99 1.15
N VAL A 424 33.20 -18.04 0.39
CA VAL A 424 31.85 -17.85 0.93
C VAL A 424 31.53 -18.87 2.03
N GLU A 425 31.80 -20.15 1.79
CA GLU A 425 31.59 -21.20 2.81
C GLU A 425 32.49 -21.03 4.04
N PHE A 426 33.72 -20.57 3.85
CA PHE A 426 34.63 -20.26 4.95
C PHE A 426 34.07 -19.16 5.85
N ILE A 427 33.64 -18.04 5.27
CA ILE A 427 33.02 -16.92 6.01
C ILE A 427 31.75 -17.41 6.70
N ARG A 428 30.91 -18.18 6.00
CA ARG A 428 29.70 -18.80 6.56
C ARG A 428 30.01 -19.61 7.81
N ASN A 429 31.04 -20.46 7.77
CA ASN A 429 31.39 -21.28 8.93
C ASN A 429 31.82 -20.45 10.15
N ILE A 430 32.50 -19.32 9.95
CA ILE A 430 32.88 -18.41 11.04
C ILE A 430 31.65 -17.78 11.70
N VAL A 431 30.71 -17.27 10.90
CA VAL A 431 29.54 -16.55 11.44
C VAL A 431 28.48 -17.48 12.05
N PHE A 432 28.56 -18.78 11.76
CA PHE A 432 27.73 -19.84 12.38
C PHE A 432 28.40 -20.51 13.58
N ASP A 433 29.72 -20.35 13.79
CA ASP A 433 30.40 -20.97 14.93
C ASP A 433 30.19 -20.14 16.21
N ALA A 434 29.34 -20.63 17.12
CA ALA A 434 29.06 -20.02 18.40
C ALA A 434 30.28 -19.83 19.31
N LYS A 435 31.39 -20.57 19.09
CA LYS A 435 32.60 -20.47 19.90
C LYS A 435 33.44 -19.24 19.57
N ILE A 436 33.36 -18.76 18.34
CA ILE A 436 34.09 -17.56 17.91
C ILE A 436 33.45 -16.35 18.56
N ALA A 437 34.27 -15.54 19.24
CA ALA A 437 33.85 -14.32 19.94
C ALA A 437 32.71 -14.54 20.96
N ALA A 438 32.65 -15.70 21.60
CA ALA A 438 31.61 -16.04 22.58
C ALA A 438 31.53 -15.04 23.74
N ASP A 439 32.65 -14.44 24.13
CA ASP A 439 32.77 -13.43 25.18
C ASP A 439 32.33 -12.02 24.73
N LYS A 440 32.16 -11.79 23.42
CA LYS A 440 31.83 -10.49 22.85
C LYS A 440 30.34 -10.27 22.63
N GLY A 441 29.52 -11.32 22.75
CA GLY A 441 28.09 -11.24 22.50
C GLY A 441 27.71 -11.02 21.03
N TYR A 442 28.64 -11.27 20.09
CA TYR A 442 28.32 -11.17 18.66
C TYR A 442 27.33 -12.24 18.24
N LYS A 443 26.43 -11.85 17.34
CA LYS A 443 25.39 -12.72 16.79
C LYS A 443 25.99 -13.97 16.15
N THR A 444 25.32 -15.09 16.34
CA THR A 444 25.60 -16.35 15.63
C THR A 444 24.41 -16.67 14.75
N TYR A 445 24.67 -16.93 13.46
CA TYR A 445 23.61 -17.26 12.51
C TYR A 445 23.15 -18.70 12.70
N THR A 446 21.84 -18.92 12.54
CA THR A 446 21.22 -20.24 12.68
C THR A 446 20.47 -20.66 11.42
N ASP A 447 20.02 -19.69 10.62
CA ASP A 447 19.30 -19.90 9.36
C ASP A 447 20.23 -19.63 8.18
N ASP A 448 20.44 -20.64 7.34
CA ASP A 448 21.32 -20.57 6.17
C ASP A 448 20.91 -19.49 5.18
N TYR A 449 19.61 -19.39 4.84
CA TYR A 449 19.13 -18.42 3.87
C TYR A 449 19.47 -16.98 4.30
N LYS A 450 19.50 -16.67 5.60
CA LYS A 450 19.80 -15.32 6.10
C LYS A 450 21.21 -14.89 5.73
N PHE A 451 22.18 -15.80 5.78
CA PHE A 451 23.56 -15.50 5.39
C PHE A 451 23.65 -15.26 3.87
N TYR A 452 23.04 -16.14 3.08
CA TYR A 452 23.09 -16.04 1.63
C TYR A 452 22.27 -14.87 1.06
N PHE A 453 21.22 -14.42 1.74
CA PHE A 453 20.45 -13.25 1.29
C PHE A 453 21.20 -11.94 1.51
N ILE A 454 22.15 -11.89 2.45
CA ILE A 454 23.09 -10.76 2.56
C ILE A 454 23.92 -10.64 1.28
N PHE A 455 24.33 -11.77 0.70
CA PHE A 455 25.07 -11.80 -0.56
C PHE A 455 24.27 -11.25 -1.76
N ALA A 456 22.94 -11.42 -1.73
CA ALA A 456 22.06 -10.85 -2.75
C ALA A 456 22.00 -9.33 -2.73
N SER A 457 22.14 -8.69 -1.56
CA SER A 457 22.13 -7.23 -1.45
C SER A 457 23.21 -6.63 -2.39
N SER A 458 22.95 -5.50 -3.03
CA SER A 458 23.86 -4.84 -3.99
C SER A 458 25.12 -4.24 -3.33
N ASP A 459 25.58 -4.82 -2.24
CA ASP A 459 26.65 -4.29 -1.40
C ASP A 459 28.02 -4.71 -1.93
N TYR A 460 28.77 -3.72 -2.44
CA TYR A 460 30.18 -3.81 -2.84
C TYR A 460 31.04 -4.55 -1.80
N TYR A 461 30.80 -4.28 -0.51
CA TYR A 461 31.56 -4.81 0.62
C TYR A 461 31.60 -6.34 0.65
N PHE A 462 30.50 -7.03 0.32
CA PHE A 462 30.49 -8.48 0.38
C PHE A 462 31.30 -9.09 -0.78
N SER A 463 31.10 -8.62 -2.00
CA SER A 463 31.89 -9.09 -3.16
C SER A 463 33.39 -8.86 -2.93
N GLU A 464 33.75 -7.69 -2.39
CA GLU A 464 35.13 -7.40 -2.03
C GLU A 464 35.64 -8.32 -0.91
N LEU A 465 34.83 -8.55 0.13
CA LEU A 465 35.19 -9.44 1.23
C LEU A 465 35.50 -10.86 0.74
N VAL A 466 34.71 -11.39 -0.22
CA VAL A 466 34.95 -12.72 -0.80
C VAL A 466 36.29 -12.77 -1.54
N GLN A 467 36.59 -11.78 -2.37
CA GLN A 467 37.86 -11.72 -3.09
C GLN A 467 39.06 -11.61 -2.14
N ARG A 468 38.92 -10.82 -1.07
CA ARG A 468 39.95 -10.68 -0.03
C ARG A 468 40.14 -11.96 0.76
N GLN A 469 39.06 -12.66 1.07
CA GLN A 469 39.15 -13.97 1.72
C GLN A 469 39.94 -14.98 0.86
N VAL A 470 39.78 -14.96 -0.47
CA VAL A 470 40.59 -15.80 -1.36
C VAL A 470 42.08 -15.46 -1.22
N LYS A 471 42.44 -14.17 -1.21
CA LYS A 471 43.84 -13.74 -1.01
C LYS A 471 44.38 -14.15 0.35
N PHE A 472 43.63 -13.90 1.42
CA PHE A 472 43.97 -14.28 2.78
C PHE A 472 44.25 -15.78 2.89
N ALA A 473 43.38 -16.62 2.32
CA ALA A 473 43.54 -18.07 2.32
C ALA A 473 44.81 -18.52 1.58
N ASN A 474 45.13 -17.90 0.43
CA ASN A 474 46.36 -18.20 -0.31
C ASN A 474 47.61 -17.82 0.49
N CYS A 475 47.63 -16.63 1.10
CA CYS A 475 48.71 -16.21 1.98
C CYS A 475 48.87 -17.18 3.15
N GLN A 476 47.76 -17.55 3.80
CA GLN A 476 47.79 -18.49 4.93
C GLN A 476 48.37 -19.84 4.53
N ALA A 477 47.96 -20.41 3.40
CA ALA A 477 48.47 -21.69 2.92
C ALA A 477 49.98 -21.63 2.64
N TYR A 478 50.48 -20.54 2.06
CA TYR A 478 51.91 -20.38 1.79
C TYR A 478 52.72 -20.24 3.08
N ILE A 479 52.24 -19.45 4.05
CA ILE A 479 52.85 -19.33 5.38
C ILE A 479 52.94 -20.71 6.04
N GLU A 480 51.87 -21.50 5.97
CA GLU A 480 51.83 -22.85 6.52
C GLU A 480 52.86 -23.77 5.85
N GLU A 481 52.93 -23.74 4.53
CA GLU A 481 53.90 -24.54 3.77
C GLU A 481 55.34 -24.14 4.12
N TYR A 482 55.64 -22.84 4.14
CA TYR A 482 56.96 -22.30 4.49
C TYR A 482 57.39 -22.72 5.90
N ILE A 483 56.52 -22.51 6.91
CA ILE A 483 56.83 -22.86 8.31
C ILE A 483 57.05 -24.38 8.46
N ILE A 484 56.29 -25.21 7.74
CA ILE A 484 56.41 -26.67 7.82
C ILE A 484 57.67 -27.16 7.11
N ASN A 485 57.97 -26.62 5.92
CA ASN A 485 58.99 -27.15 5.03
C ASN A 485 60.38 -26.55 5.24
N GLU A 486 60.45 -25.25 5.52
CA GLU A 486 61.69 -24.47 5.49
C GLU A 486 62.22 -24.14 6.89
N VAL A 487 61.33 -23.97 7.88
CA VAL A 487 61.71 -23.67 9.28
C VAL A 487 61.84 -24.96 10.12
N LYS A 488 62.44 -26.01 9.57
CA LYS A 488 62.53 -27.33 10.23
C LYS A 488 63.59 -27.41 11.34
N GLU A 489 64.66 -26.62 11.25
CA GLU A 489 65.84 -26.78 12.11
C GLU A 489 65.82 -25.88 13.38
N ASP A 490 64.89 -24.94 13.49
CA ASP A 490 64.70 -24.08 14.66
C ASP A 490 63.28 -24.20 15.25
N PRO A 491 63.09 -25.07 16.24
CA PRO A 491 61.79 -25.26 16.91
C PRO A 491 61.26 -23.99 17.60
N VAL A 492 62.15 -23.09 18.07
CA VAL A 492 61.76 -21.87 18.79
C VAL A 492 61.19 -20.86 17.81
N ARG A 493 61.89 -20.61 16.71
CA ARG A 493 61.41 -19.73 15.63
C ARG A 493 60.13 -20.27 15.02
N LYS A 494 60.06 -21.59 14.75
CA LYS A 494 58.86 -22.25 14.24
C LYS A 494 57.63 -22.02 15.13
N ASN A 495 57.77 -22.22 16.44
CA ASN A 495 56.67 -22.01 17.37
C ASN A 495 56.22 -20.54 17.45
N LYS A 496 57.17 -19.59 17.39
CA LYS A 496 56.87 -18.15 17.38
C LYS A 496 56.08 -17.74 16.14
N LEU A 497 56.45 -18.24 14.96
CA LEU A 497 55.73 -17.97 13.70
C LEU A 497 54.33 -18.60 13.69
N LEU A 498 54.19 -19.84 14.17
CA LEU A 498 52.88 -20.51 14.31
C LEU A 498 51.96 -19.74 15.25
N GLN A 499 52.48 -19.30 16.41
CA GLN A 499 51.70 -18.53 17.37
C GLN A 499 51.21 -17.20 16.77
N LYS A 500 52.09 -16.46 16.08
CA LYS A 500 51.71 -15.19 15.45
C LYS A 500 50.65 -15.39 14.36
N ARG A 501 50.81 -16.42 13.51
CA ARG A 501 49.80 -16.81 12.52
C ARG A 501 48.47 -17.08 13.20
N ASP A 502 48.46 -17.93 14.23
CA ASP A 502 47.22 -18.33 14.93
C ASP A 502 46.53 -17.14 15.60
N ASP A 503 47.29 -16.22 16.17
CA ASP A 503 46.77 -14.99 16.75
C ASP A 503 46.12 -14.09 15.69
N LEU A 504 46.73 -13.95 14.52
CA LEU A 504 46.17 -13.15 13.42
C LEU A 504 44.91 -13.81 12.83
N VAL A 505 44.93 -15.13 12.59
CA VAL A 505 43.76 -15.90 12.12
C VAL A 505 42.60 -15.76 13.12
N LYS A 506 42.89 -15.87 14.43
CA LYS A 506 41.89 -15.69 15.47
C LYS A 506 41.30 -14.27 15.47
N LYS A 507 42.14 -13.23 15.34
CA LYS A 507 41.67 -11.84 15.22
C LYS A 507 40.78 -11.67 14.00
N TYR A 508 41.18 -12.23 12.86
CA TYR A 508 40.43 -12.17 11.62
C TYR A 508 39.05 -12.83 11.73
N HIS A 509 38.96 -14.00 12.38
CA HIS A 509 37.68 -14.65 12.64
C HIS A 509 36.75 -13.79 13.50
N VAL A 510 37.31 -13.15 14.54
CA VAL A 510 36.54 -12.26 15.44
C VAL A 510 36.06 -11.02 14.69
N SER A 511 36.89 -10.40 13.85
CA SER A 511 36.50 -9.20 13.09
C SER A 511 35.44 -9.51 12.04
N LEU A 512 35.54 -10.64 11.32
CA LEU A 512 34.49 -11.13 10.44
C LEU A 512 33.16 -11.27 11.20
N LYS A 513 33.19 -11.90 12.38
CA LYS A 513 31.97 -12.08 13.17
C LYS A 513 31.37 -10.76 13.66
N LYS A 514 32.22 -9.79 14.02
CA LYS A 514 31.81 -8.43 14.36
C LYS A 514 31.18 -7.69 13.17
N PHE A 515 31.75 -7.84 11.97
CA PHE A 515 31.22 -7.23 10.75
C PHE A 515 29.80 -7.74 10.45
N PHE A 516 29.58 -9.06 10.49
CA PHE A 516 28.27 -9.67 10.26
C PHE A 516 27.26 -9.49 11.40
N HIS A 517 27.70 -8.96 12.55
CA HIS A 517 26.81 -8.69 13.67
C HIS A 517 25.86 -7.52 13.41
N GLY A 518 26.28 -6.49 12.66
CA GLY A 518 25.47 -5.29 12.40
C GLY A 518 24.55 -5.40 11.17
N VAL A 519 24.40 -6.59 10.59
CA VAL A 519 23.46 -6.82 9.48
C VAL A 519 22.03 -6.66 9.99
N ASN A 520 21.25 -5.84 9.29
CA ASN A 520 19.82 -5.74 9.54
C ASN A 520 19.09 -6.97 8.96
N GLU A 521 18.48 -7.79 9.82
CA GLU A 521 17.81 -9.02 9.40
C GLU A 521 16.55 -8.82 8.57
N ALA A 522 15.92 -7.64 8.63
CA ALA A 522 14.72 -7.34 7.86
C ALA A 522 15.06 -6.94 6.41
N THR A 523 16.20 -6.28 6.21
CA THR A 523 16.62 -5.80 4.89
C THR A 523 17.72 -6.64 4.25
N PHE A 524 18.43 -7.43 5.04
CA PHE A 524 19.67 -8.15 4.67
C PHE A 524 20.79 -7.23 4.18
N GLU A 525 20.78 -5.98 4.65
CA GLU A 525 21.75 -4.95 4.28
C GLU A 525 22.66 -4.64 5.48
N PHE A 526 23.91 -4.25 5.21
CA PHE A 526 24.83 -3.77 6.22
C PHE A 526 24.48 -2.34 6.64
N ASP A 527 24.28 -2.12 7.94
CA ASP A 527 24.08 -0.77 8.47
C ASP A 527 25.40 0.04 8.50
N ASP A 528 25.30 1.33 8.83
CA ASP A 528 26.48 2.20 8.90
C ASP A 528 27.48 1.77 10.00
N SER A 529 27.02 1.06 11.02
CA SER A 529 27.88 0.52 12.07
C SER A 529 28.73 -0.65 11.55
N SER A 530 28.14 -1.50 10.71
CA SER A 530 28.80 -2.61 10.03
C SER A 530 29.85 -2.11 9.07
N ARG A 531 29.55 -1.06 8.30
CA ARG A 531 30.52 -0.47 7.36
C ARG A 531 31.79 0.00 8.07
N LYS A 532 31.67 0.57 9.28
CA LYS A 532 32.85 0.93 10.10
C LYS A 532 33.61 -0.30 10.63
N ASN A 533 32.93 -1.42 10.83
CA ASN A 533 33.58 -2.67 11.25
C ASN A 533 34.28 -3.37 10.07
N TYR A 534 33.97 -3.02 8.82
CA TYR A 534 34.67 -3.54 7.65
C TYR A 534 36.15 -3.13 7.66
N ASP A 535 36.44 -1.89 8.09
CA ASP A 535 37.81 -1.37 8.19
C ASP A 535 38.68 -2.23 9.13
N GLU A 536 38.11 -2.78 10.21
CA GLU A 536 38.84 -3.67 11.12
C GLU A 536 39.15 -5.03 10.47
N VAL A 537 38.24 -5.55 9.63
CA VAL A 537 38.50 -6.77 8.84
C VAL A 537 39.65 -6.51 7.86
N TRP A 538 39.63 -5.34 7.24
CA TRP A 538 40.65 -4.90 6.31
C TRP A 538 42.03 -4.76 6.99
N ASP A 539 42.11 -4.07 8.12
CA ASP A 539 43.36 -3.84 8.83
C ASP A 539 44.03 -5.16 9.24
N ILE A 540 43.25 -6.14 9.68
CA ILE A 540 43.79 -7.46 10.04
C ILE A 540 44.28 -8.22 8.81
N GLN A 541 43.64 -8.06 7.66
CA GLN A 541 44.14 -8.65 6.40
C GLN A 541 45.46 -8.02 5.97
N LEU A 542 45.61 -6.69 6.12
CA LEU A 542 46.88 -6.01 5.86
C LEU A 542 47.98 -6.43 6.84
N ASP A 543 47.66 -6.59 8.13
CA ASP A 543 48.59 -7.13 9.12
C ASP A 543 49.06 -8.55 8.74
N PHE A 544 48.17 -9.36 8.17
CA PHE A 544 48.48 -10.71 7.70
C PHE A 544 49.34 -10.72 6.44
N GLU A 545 49.04 -9.85 5.47
CA GLU A 545 49.86 -9.65 4.27
C GLU A 545 51.26 -9.12 4.64
N SER A 546 51.35 -8.18 5.58
CA SER A 546 52.63 -7.69 6.09
C SER A 546 53.42 -8.79 6.80
N PHE A 547 52.75 -9.65 7.57
CA PHE A 547 53.38 -10.83 8.17
C PHE A 547 53.91 -11.79 7.11
N PHE A 548 53.13 -12.05 6.05
CA PHE A 548 53.55 -12.86 4.91
C PHE A 548 54.81 -12.29 4.23
N ASP A 549 54.81 -11.00 3.90
CA ASP A 549 55.93 -10.33 3.21
C ASP A 549 57.23 -10.33 4.04
N ASN A 550 57.13 -10.41 5.37
CA ASN A 550 58.26 -10.35 6.30
C ASN A 550 58.60 -11.70 6.95
N ILE A 551 57.98 -12.81 6.52
CA ILE A 551 58.12 -14.10 7.20
C ILE A 551 59.57 -14.60 7.28
N ASP A 552 60.40 -14.27 6.29
CA ASP A 552 61.82 -14.63 6.23
C ASP A 552 62.67 -13.92 7.29
N VAL A 553 62.30 -12.72 7.70
CA VAL A 553 63.04 -11.92 8.69
C VAL A 553 62.39 -11.96 10.07
N GLU A 554 61.14 -12.41 10.16
CA GLU A 554 60.45 -12.56 11.42
C GLU A 554 60.94 -13.75 12.26
N GLY A 555 61.10 -13.50 13.55
CA GLY A 555 61.40 -14.53 14.53
C GLY A 555 62.90 -14.80 14.77
N PHE A 556 63.80 -14.07 14.10
CA PHE A 556 65.20 -13.95 14.49
C PHE A 556 65.39 -13.04 15.72
#